data_AF-A0A924N4Q6-F1
#
_entry.id   AF-A0A924N4Q6-F1
#
_cell.length_a   1.000
_cell.length_b   1.000
_cell.length_c   1.000
_cell.angle_alpha   90.00
_cell.angle_beta   90.00
_cell.angle_gamma   90.00
#
_symmetry.space_group_name_H-M   'P 1'
#
loop_
_entity.id
_entity.type
_entity.pdbx_description
1 polymer ?
#
loop_
_entity_poly.entity_id
_entity_poly.type
_entity_poly.pdbx_seq_one_letter_code
_entity_poly.pdbx_strand_id
1 'polypeptide(L)'
;SARHPSHYWRDVAAGFAGSLLAHESAHMVASLVLGGHPTFGFSKGRPTVYSGFNVVREPRKQFLFSSMGLNVQAAIDEAILDVPHGRGAGFERGVLASGVATALFYVTLGRTASVSDVDFMARTSSLTKTDITLIYGGVALLHVLRITHDGHYANFFVRPMPVGEHGLRVGVRIASE
;
A
#
# COMPACT_ATOMS: atom_id res chain seq x y z
N SER A 1 -6.21 -28.65 -2.00
CA SER A 1 -5.74 -28.69 -3.40
C SER A 1 -4.53 -27.77 -3.52
N ALA A 2 -3.32 -28.32 -3.67
CA ALA A 2 -2.09 -27.53 -3.69
C ALA A 2 -1.91 -26.86 -5.06
N ARG A 3 -1.98 -25.53 -5.12
CA ARG A 3 -1.79 -24.76 -6.37
C ARG A 3 -0.34 -24.83 -6.81
N HIS A 4 -0.12 -24.97 -8.12
CA HIS A 4 1.22 -24.94 -8.73
C HIS A 4 1.97 -23.64 -8.38
N PRO A 5 3.29 -23.64 -8.13
CA PRO A 5 4.05 -22.46 -7.68
C PRO A 5 3.94 -21.24 -8.60
N SER A 6 3.76 -21.45 -9.90
CA SER A 6 3.55 -20.40 -10.90
C SER A 6 2.24 -19.63 -10.71
N HIS A 7 1.17 -20.33 -10.30
CA HIS A 7 -0.12 -19.69 -10.02
C HIS A 7 -0.06 -18.87 -8.73
N TYR A 8 0.68 -19.33 -7.72
CA TYR A 8 0.84 -18.58 -6.47
C TYR A 8 1.46 -17.20 -6.69
N TRP A 9 2.60 -17.11 -7.39
CA TRP A 9 3.26 -15.82 -7.64
C TRP A 9 2.44 -14.91 -8.54
N ARG A 10 1.67 -15.49 -9.46
CA ARG A 10 0.71 -14.73 -10.26
C ARG A 10 -0.40 -14.14 -9.39
N ASP A 11 -0.93 -14.90 -8.44
CA ASP A 11 -1.96 -14.43 -7.51
C ASP A 11 -1.40 -13.32 -6.60
N VAL A 12 -0.18 -13.47 -6.09
CA VAL A 12 0.53 -12.42 -5.32
C VAL A 12 0.72 -11.15 -6.15
N ALA A 13 1.23 -11.27 -7.38
CA ALA A 13 1.42 -10.13 -8.26
C ALA A 13 0.09 -9.44 -8.60
N ALA A 14 -0.97 -10.22 -8.82
CA ALA A 14 -2.31 -9.70 -9.07
C ALA A 14 -2.87 -8.95 -7.85
N GLY A 15 -2.68 -9.48 -6.64
CA GLY A 15 -3.07 -8.79 -5.39
C GLY A 15 -2.31 -7.48 -5.20
N PHE A 16 -1.01 -7.49 -5.44
CA PHE A 16 -0.17 -6.31 -5.34
C PHE A 16 -0.61 -5.21 -6.33
N ALA A 17 -0.78 -5.58 -7.60
CA ALA A 17 -1.27 -4.65 -8.63
C ALA A 17 -2.69 -4.16 -8.32
N GLY A 18 -3.57 -5.04 -7.85
CA GLY A 18 -4.93 -4.69 -7.46
C GLY A 18 -4.98 -3.67 -6.33
N SER A 19 -4.11 -3.80 -5.32
CA SER A 19 -3.99 -2.85 -4.22
C SER A 19 -3.50 -1.47 -4.69
N LEU A 20 -2.51 -1.42 -5.59
CA LEU A 20 -2.07 -0.14 -6.19
C LEU A 20 -3.16 0.50 -7.05
N LEU A 21 -3.90 -0.28 -7.83
CA LEU A 21 -5.03 0.24 -8.62
C LEU A 21 -6.13 0.79 -7.70
N ALA A 22 -6.41 0.13 -6.59
CA ALA A 22 -7.36 0.62 -5.59
C ALA A 22 -6.89 1.93 -4.97
N HIS A 23 -5.60 2.06 -4.65
CA HIS A 23 -4.98 3.30 -4.16
C HIS A 23 -5.19 4.47 -5.13
N GLU A 24 -4.80 4.31 -6.39
CA GLU A 24 -4.95 5.36 -7.41
C GLU A 24 -6.41 5.67 -7.70
N SER A 25 -7.28 4.66 -7.74
CA SER A 25 -8.72 4.84 -7.93
C SER A 25 -9.36 5.61 -6.78
N ALA A 26 -8.86 5.43 -5.55
CA ALA A 26 -9.34 6.18 -4.39
C ALA A 26 -9.11 7.67 -4.56
N HIS A 27 -7.94 8.09 -5.07
CA HIS A 27 -7.67 9.49 -5.40
C HIS A 27 -8.66 10.03 -6.44
N MET A 28 -8.92 9.27 -7.51
CA MET A 28 -9.88 9.65 -8.56
C MET A 28 -11.29 9.84 -8.01
N VAL A 29 -11.78 8.83 -7.29
CA VAL A 29 -13.12 8.86 -6.70
C VAL A 29 -13.24 10.00 -5.69
N ALA A 30 -12.22 10.21 -4.87
CA ALA A 30 -12.19 11.33 -3.92
C ALA A 30 -12.28 12.68 -4.61
N SER A 31 -11.51 12.89 -5.68
CA SER A 31 -11.60 14.11 -6.48
C SER A 31 -13.02 14.30 -7.02
N LEU A 32 -13.60 13.29 -7.67
CA LEU A 32 -14.95 13.37 -8.23
C LEU A 32 -16.02 13.67 -7.17
N VAL A 33 -15.99 12.96 -6.05
CA VAL A 33 -16.96 13.14 -4.94
C VAL A 33 -16.85 14.53 -4.31
N LEU A 34 -15.64 15.08 -4.22
CA LEU A 34 -15.39 16.42 -3.67
C LEU A 34 -15.61 17.55 -4.69
N GLY A 35 -16.10 17.22 -5.89
CA GLY A 35 -16.41 18.17 -6.97
C GLY A 35 -15.20 18.64 -7.76
N GLY A 36 -14.12 17.84 -7.78
CA GLY A 36 -12.93 18.07 -8.58
C GLY A 36 -13.03 17.48 -9.97
N HIS A 37 -11.98 17.73 -10.77
CA HIS A 37 -11.85 17.24 -12.13
C HIS A 37 -10.49 16.55 -12.26
N PRO A 38 -10.41 15.24 -11.94
CA PRO A 38 -9.14 14.58 -11.87
C PRO A 38 -8.55 14.42 -13.28
N THR A 39 -7.25 14.67 -13.40
CA THR A 39 -6.53 14.49 -14.67
C THR A 39 -5.24 13.73 -14.44
N PHE A 40 -4.79 13.04 -15.49
CA PHE A 40 -3.49 12.39 -15.50
C PHE A 40 -2.48 13.30 -16.20
N GLY A 41 -1.26 13.34 -15.67
CA GLY A 41 -0.15 13.97 -16.33
C GLY A 41 1.17 13.52 -15.76
N PHE A 42 2.20 14.31 -15.99
CA PHE A 42 3.54 14.05 -15.48
C PHE A 42 4.04 15.24 -14.67
N SER A 43 4.49 14.96 -13.44
CA SER A 43 5.19 15.94 -12.61
C SER A 43 6.62 15.50 -12.38
N LYS A 44 7.60 16.29 -12.84
CA LYS A 44 9.04 15.97 -12.74
C LYS A 44 9.38 14.56 -13.27
N GLY A 45 8.75 14.17 -14.38
CA GLY A 45 8.96 12.87 -15.02
C GLY A 45 8.21 11.69 -14.36
N ARG A 46 7.38 11.94 -13.33
CA ARG A 46 6.57 10.91 -12.68
C ARG A 46 5.12 11.00 -13.12
N PRO A 47 4.46 9.89 -13.49
CA PRO A 47 3.01 9.85 -13.61
C PRO A 47 2.37 10.44 -12.35
N THR A 48 1.41 11.34 -12.51
CA THR A 48 0.76 12.04 -11.40
C THR A 48 -0.71 12.21 -11.70
N VAL A 49 -1.53 11.93 -10.69
CA VAL A 49 -2.95 12.24 -10.67
C VAL A 49 -3.12 13.62 -10.05
N TYR A 50 -3.72 14.53 -10.80
CA TYR A 50 -4.06 15.86 -10.31
C TYR A 50 -5.51 15.87 -9.87
N SER A 51 -5.79 16.44 -8.69
CA SER A 51 -7.13 16.49 -8.11
C SER A 51 -8.07 17.48 -8.79
N GLY A 52 -7.52 18.48 -9.49
CA GLY A 52 -8.25 19.64 -10.00
C GLY A 52 -8.55 20.72 -8.95
N PHE A 53 -8.13 20.55 -7.69
CA PHE A 53 -8.36 21.54 -6.63
C PHE A 53 -7.27 22.60 -6.57
N ASN A 54 -7.65 23.81 -6.20
CA ASN A 54 -6.68 24.84 -5.85
C ASN A 54 -6.25 24.66 -4.39
N VAL A 55 -4.98 24.27 -4.18
CA VAL A 55 -4.41 23.98 -2.84
C VAL A 55 -4.56 25.13 -1.83
N VAL A 56 -4.56 26.39 -2.30
CA VAL A 56 -4.67 27.57 -1.44
C VAL A 56 -6.13 27.85 -1.08
N ARG A 57 -7.06 27.68 -2.03
CA ARG A 57 -8.48 28.00 -1.83
C ARG A 57 -9.26 26.84 -1.23
N GLU A 58 -8.86 25.61 -1.52
CA GLU A 58 -9.55 24.38 -1.15
C GLU A 58 -8.63 23.38 -0.41
N PRO A 59 -7.89 23.82 0.63
CA PRO A 59 -6.88 22.99 1.28
C PRO A 59 -7.48 21.69 1.85
N ARG A 60 -8.68 21.75 2.45
CA ARG A 60 -9.34 20.56 3.01
C ARG A 60 -9.66 19.50 1.96
N LYS A 61 -10.12 19.91 0.78
CA LYS A 61 -10.42 18.96 -0.31
C LYS A 61 -9.15 18.33 -0.84
N GLN A 62 -8.09 19.13 -0.99
CA GLN A 62 -6.79 18.62 -1.38
C GLN A 62 -6.21 17.65 -0.34
N PHE A 63 -6.35 17.95 0.95
CA PHE A 63 -5.93 17.07 2.03
C PHE A 63 -6.64 15.71 1.95
N LEU A 64 -7.97 15.74 1.80
CA LEU A 64 -8.76 14.52 1.66
C LEU A 64 -8.33 13.75 0.42
N PHE A 65 -8.29 14.40 -0.75
CA PHE A 65 -7.78 13.79 -1.98
C PHE A 65 -6.42 13.11 -1.75
N SER A 66 -5.46 13.80 -1.15
CA SER A 66 -4.08 13.30 -0.97
C SER A 66 -4.01 12.14 0.05
N SER A 67 -4.89 12.10 1.05
CA SER A 67 -4.90 11.00 2.02
C SER A 67 -5.62 9.74 1.53
N MET A 68 -6.49 9.84 0.52
CA MET A 68 -7.43 8.76 0.21
C MET A 68 -6.79 7.46 -0.27
N GLY A 69 -5.71 7.49 -1.05
CA GLY A 69 -5.01 6.27 -1.46
C GLY A 69 -4.51 5.45 -0.27
N LEU A 70 -3.86 6.12 0.69
CA LEU A 70 -3.38 5.49 1.92
C LEU A 70 -4.52 5.00 2.82
N ASN A 71 -5.60 5.78 2.95
CA ASN A 71 -6.76 5.39 3.75
C ASN A 71 -7.45 4.13 3.20
N VAL A 72 -7.61 4.05 1.87
CA VAL A 72 -8.23 2.88 1.24
C VAL A 72 -7.35 1.63 1.38
N GLN A 73 -6.03 1.76 1.20
CA GLN A 73 -5.13 0.64 1.45
C GLN A 73 -5.19 0.18 2.90
N ALA A 74 -5.13 1.10 3.87
CA ALA A 74 -5.25 0.75 5.28
C ALA A 74 -6.59 0.06 5.61
N ALA A 75 -7.69 0.52 5.01
CA ALA A 75 -9.00 -0.09 5.20
C ALA A 75 -9.10 -1.50 4.59
N ILE A 76 -8.51 -1.72 3.41
CA ILE A 76 -8.45 -3.04 2.78
C ILE A 76 -7.60 -3.99 3.60
N ASP A 77 -6.41 -3.55 4.04
CA ASP A 77 -5.52 -4.34 4.87
C ASP A 77 -6.20 -4.73 6.19
N GLU A 78 -6.91 -3.79 6.83
CA GLU A 78 -7.70 -4.07 8.02
C GLU A 78 -8.81 -5.09 7.74
N ALA A 79 -9.55 -4.95 6.64
CA ALA A 79 -10.60 -5.91 6.28
C ALA A 79 -10.04 -7.32 6.06
N ILE A 80 -8.86 -7.44 5.44
CA ILE A 80 -8.15 -8.73 5.26
C ILE A 80 -7.69 -9.32 6.60
N LEU A 81 -7.29 -8.48 7.55
CA LEU A 81 -6.78 -8.95 8.84
C LEU A 81 -7.90 -9.21 9.87
N ASP A 82 -9.06 -8.55 9.77
CA ASP A 82 -10.14 -8.63 10.76
C ASP A 82 -11.37 -9.42 10.31
N VAL A 83 -11.79 -9.32 9.05
CA VAL A 83 -13.02 -9.99 8.63
C VAL A 83 -12.77 -11.51 8.61
N PRO A 84 -13.65 -12.35 9.18
CA PRO A 84 -13.52 -13.80 9.06
C PRO A 84 -13.73 -14.27 7.62
N HIS A 85 -12.71 -14.86 7.00
CA HIS A 85 -12.76 -15.46 5.66
C HIS A 85 -11.69 -16.55 5.52
N GLY A 86 -11.62 -17.21 4.36
CA GLY A 86 -10.54 -18.15 4.04
C GLY A 86 -9.22 -17.40 3.81
N ARG A 87 -8.51 -17.11 4.90
CA ARG A 87 -7.30 -16.27 4.94
C ARG A 87 -6.05 -16.97 4.41
N GLY A 88 -5.06 -16.16 4.04
CA GLY A 88 -3.69 -16.58 3.72
C GLY A 88 -3.44 -16.84 2.25
N ALA A 89 -4.38 -16.46 1.37
CA ALA A 89 -4.27 -16.66 -0.07
C ALA A 89 -3.15 -15.80 -0.68
N GLY A 90 -2.58 -16.25 -1.81
CA GLY A 90 -1.54 -15.50 -2.53
C GLY A 90 -1.96 -14.06 -2.86
N PHE A 91 -3.20 -13.88 -3.30
CA PHE A 91 -3.76 -12.56 -3.60
C PHE A 91 -3.76 -11.63 -2.37
N GLU A 92 -4.30 -12.07 -1.23
CA GLU A 92 -4.29 -11.30 0.02
C GLU A 92 -2.88 -10.90 0.45
N ARG A 93 -1.92 -11.83 0.33
CA ARG A 93 -0.50 -11.53 0.61
C ARG A 93 0.04 -10.44 -0.31
N GLY A 94 -0.34 -10.47 -1.58
CA GLY A 94 -0.02 -9.42 -2.53
C GLY A 94 -0.59 -8.06 -2.14
N VAL A 95 -1.86 -8.03 -1.72
CA VAL A 95 -2.55 -6.81 -1.28
C VAL A 95 -1.86 -6.21 -0.05
N LEU A 96 -1.68 -7.03 1.00
CA LEU A 96 -1.01 -6.63 2.24
C LEU A 96 0.44 -6.18 1.99
N ALA A 97 1.18 -6.89 1.11
CA ALA A 97 2.54 -6.50 0.75
C ALA A 97 2.59 -5.14 0.03
N SER A 98 1.59 -4.83 -0.80
CA SER A 98 1.46 -3.53 -1.46
C SER A 98 1.16 -2.40 -0.48
N GLY A 99 0.26 -2.62 0.49
CA GLY A 99 -0.03 -1.64 1.55
C GLY A 99 1.21 -1.30 2.37
N VAL A 100 1.93 -2.32 2.85
CA VAL A 100 3.20 -2.15 3.58
C VAL A 100 4.27 -1.45 2.73
N ALA A 101 4.44 -1.86 1.47
CA ALA A 101 5.42 -1.24 0.57
C ALA A 101 5.09 0.24 0.29
N THR A 102 3.80 0.56 0.13
CA THR A 102 3.35 1.95 -0.10
C THR A 102 3.63 2.80 1.13
N ALA A 103 3.29 2.32 2.33
CA ALA A 103 3.60 3.01 3.58
C ALA A 103 5.12 3.22 3.76
N LEU A 104 5.94 2.19 3.52
CA LEU A 104 7.40 2.30 3.56
C LEU A 104 7.93 3.34 2.57
N PHE A 105 7.40 3.35 1.34
CA PHE A 105 7.73 4.39 0.36
C PHE A 105 7.45 5.78 0.94
N TYR A 106 6.27 6.01 1.53
CA TYR A 106 5.91 7.31 2.10
C TYR A 106 6.74 7.71 3.32
N VAL A 107 7.14 6.76 4.17
CA VAL A 107 8.00 7.03 5.34
C VAL A 107 9.43 7.37 4.92
N THR A 108 9.93 6.78 3.83
CA THR A 108 11.33 6.89 3.40
C THR A 108 11.53 7.89 2.26
N LEU A 109 11.09 7.54 1.06
CA LEU A 109 11.37 8.25 -0.20
C LEU A 109 10.31 9.31 -0.52
N GLY A 110 9.04 8.99 -0.27
CA GLY A 110 7.89 9.87 -0.50
C GLY A 110 7.83 11.03 0.49
N ARG A 111 8.45 10.91 1.68
CA ARG A 111 8.43 11.93 2.74
C ARG A 111 8.92 13.30 2.26
N THR A 112 9.97 13.33 1.45
CA THR A 112 10.61 14.58 0.99
C THR A 112 10.30 14.92 -0.47
N ALA A 113 9.63 14.02 -1.20
CA ALA A 113 9.24 14.27 -2.57
C ALA A 113 8.19 15.41 -2.62
N SER A 114 8.49 16.49 -3.36
CA SER A 114 7.64 17.69 -3.46
C SER A 114 6.29 17.49 -4.17
N VAL A 115 6.00 16.27 -4.59
CA VAL A 115 4.81 15.86 -5.37
C VAL A 115 4.18 14.60 -4.77
N SER A 116 4.56 14.24 -3.55
CA SER A 116 3.91 13.14 -2.83
C SER A 116 2.67 13.63 -2.10
N ASP A 117 1.76 12.72 -1.86
CA ASP A 117 0.59 12.96 -1.01
C ASP A 117 0.96 13.51 0.37
N VAL A 118 2.10 13.10 0.94
CA VAL A 118 2.61 13.60 2.23
C VAL A 118 2.92 15.08 2.17
N ASP A 119 3.51 15.56 1.07
CA ASP A 119 3.80 16.99 0.91
C ASP A 119 2.51 17.81 0.79
N PHE A 120 1.53 17.33 0.01
CA PHE A 120 0.24 17.99 -0.09
C PHE A 120 -0.55 17.96 1.21
N MET A 121 -0.60 16.81 1.91
CA MET A 121 -1.23 16.70 3.23
C MET A 121 -0.60 17.67 4.24
N ALA A 122 0.73 17.79 4.26
CA ALA A 122 1.42 18.69 5.19
C ALA A 122 1.16 20.17 4.88
N ARG A 123 1.05 20.54 3.61
CA ARG A 123 0.77 21.93 3.19
C ARG A 123 -0.68 22.35 3.39
N THR A 124 -1.59 21.38 3.51
CA THR A 124 -3.05 21.62 3.51
C THR A 124 -3.71 21.32 4.86
N SER A 125 -2.91 20.97 5.87
CA SER A 125 -3.36 20.72 7.23
C SER A 125 -2.38 21.32 8.24
N SER A 126 -2.67 21.16 9.53
CA SER A 126 -1.75 21.49 10.62
C SER A 126 -0.73 20.38 10.90
N LEU A 127 -0.78 19.25 10.18
CA LEU A 127 0.11 18.12 10.39
C LEU A 127 1.45 18.36 9.70
N THR A 128 2.54 18.11 10.42
CA THR A 128 3.86 18.07 9.80
C THR A 128 4.01 16.79 8.96
N LYS A 129 4.99 16.79 8.05
CA LYS A 129 5.39 15.56 7.34
C LYS A 129 5.77 14.44 8.32
N THR A 130 6.30 14.79 9.49
CA THR A 130 6.61 13.83 10.56
C THR A 130 5.34 13.19 11.10
N ASP A 131 4.34 13.99 11.43
CA ASP A 131 3.08 13.49 11.98
C ASP A 131 2.39 12.55 10.98
N ILE A 132 2.35 12.94 9.70
CA ILE A 132 1.77 12.12 8.64
C ILE A 132 2.53 10.79 8.48
N THR A 133 3.87 10.84 8.45
CA THR A 133 4.70 9.63 8.44
C THR A 133 4.43 8.73 9.65
N LEU A 134 4.30 9.31 10.85
CA LEU A 134 4.05 8.54 12.07
C LEU A 134 2.66 7.90 12.05
N ILE A 135 1.64 8.59 11.54
CA ILE A 135 0.28 8.05 11.43
C ILE A 135 0.27 6.84 10.48
N TYR A 136 0.66 7.02 9.21
CA TYR A 136 0.56 5.94 8.22
C TYR A 136 1.63 4.86 8.43
N GLY A 137 2.83 5.25 8.87
CA GLY A 137 3.88 4.31 9.24
C GLY A 137 3.51 3.49 10.48
N GLY A 138 2.84 4.10 11.46
CA GLY A 138 2.33 3.42 12.65
C GLY A 138 1.25 2.40 12.32
N VAL A 139 0.28 2.78 11.47
CA VAL A 139 -0.75 1.84 10.98
C VAL A 139 -0.10 0.66 10.25
N ALA A 140 0.82 0.92 9.32
CA ALA A 140 1.51 -0.14 8.60
C ALA A 140 2.34 -1.04 9.53
N LEU A 141 2.98 -0.48 10.56
CA LEU A 141 3.69 -1.26 11.58
C LEU A 141 2.74 -2.18 12.34
N LEU A 142 1.57 -1.70 12.74
CA LEU A 142 0.54 -2.53 13.39
C LEU A 142 0.09 -3.66 12.46
N HIS A 143 -0.13 -3.38 11.17
CA HIS A 143 -0.47 -4.40 10.18
C HIS A 143 0.63 -5.45 10.05
N VAL A 144 1.91 -5.05 9.97
CA VAL A 144 3.04 -5.99 9.94
C VAL A 144 3.07 -6.85 11.20
N LEU A 145 2.91 -6.27 12.38
CA LEU A 145 2.90 -7.01 13.64
C LEU A 145 1.77 -8.07 13.65
N ARG A 146 0.58 -7.69 13.20
CA ARG A 146 -0.56 -8.61 13.07
C ARG A 146 -0.28 -9.72 12.07
N ILE A 147 0.27 -9.42 10.90
CA ILE A 147 0.67 -10.40 9.89
C ILE A 147 1.69 -11.39 10.48
N THR A 148 2.66 -10.92 11.25
CA THR A 148 3.68 -11.80 11.86
C THR A 148 3.14 -12.70 12.97
N HIS A 149 2.09 -12.27 13.66
CA HIS A 149 1.46 -13.05 14.73
C HIS A 149 0.28 -13.92 14.26
N ASP A 150 -0.22 -13.73 13.03
CA ASP A 150 -1.28 -14.55 12.46
C ASP A 150 -0.72 -15.79 11.75
N GLY A 151 -1.05 -16.97 12.26
CA GLY A 151 -0.64 -18.25 11.70
C GLY A 151 -1.07 -18.46 10.24
N HIS A 152 -2.16 -17.84 9.78
CA HIS A 152 -2.57 -17.89 8.37
C HIS A 152 -1.55 -17.20 7.45
N TYR A 153 -0.79 -16.25 7.99
CA TYR A 153 0.22 -15.50 7.27
C TYR A 153 1.65 -15.89 7.61
N ALA A 154 1.91 -16.87 8.49
CA ALA A 154 3.25 -17.26 8.95
C ALA A 154 4.34 -17.42 7.85
N ASN A 155 3.97 -17.79 6.62
CA ASN A 155 4.87 -17.86 5.46
C ASN A 155 4.88 -16.57 4.60
N PHE A 156 4.57 -15.40 5.16
CA PHE A 156 4.37 -14.15 4.41
C PHE A 156 5.58 -13.76 3.56
N PHE A 157 6.77 -13.96 4.12
CA PHE A 157 8.04 -13.68 3.48
C PHE A 157 8.74 -14.93 2.95
N VAL A 158 8.10 -16.11 3.03
CA VAL A 158 8.71 -17.40 2.69
C VAL A 158 8.04 -17.98 1.44
N ARG A 159 8.85 -18.46 0.49
CA ARG A 159 8.35 -19.14 -0.71
C ARG A 159 7.45 -20.32 -0.34
N PRO A 160 6.33 -20.59 -1.04
CA PRO A 160 5.72 -21.91 -0.97
C PRO A 160 6.75 -22.95 -1.41
N MET A 161 7.02 -23.92 -0.55
CA MET A 161 7.93 -25.01 -0.90
C MET A 161 7.32 -25.89 -1.99
N PRO A 162 8.13 -26.41 -2.93
CA PRO A 162 7.69 -27.48 -3.81
C PRO A 162 7.14 -28.65 -2.99
N VAL A 163 6.10 -29.29 -3.50
CA VAL A 163 5.50 -30.49 -2.87
C VAL A 163 6.60 -31.55 -2.72
N GLY A 164 6.96 -31.89 -1.48
CA GLY A 164 7.95 -32.94 -1.16
C GLY A 164 9.10 -32.53 -0.24
N GLU A 165 9.32 -31.24 0.03
CA GLU A 165 10.34 -30.78 0.99
C GLU A 165 9.73 -30.43 2.36
N HIS A 166 10.29 -30.99 3.43
CA HIS A 166 9.99 -30.62 4.81
C HIS A 166 11.16 -29.78 5.37
N GLY A 167 10.87 -28.57 5.89
CA GLY A 167 11.85 -27.71 6.57
C GLY A 167 11.69 -26.21 6.30
N LEU A 168 12.04 -25.36 7.27
CA LEU A 168 12.04 -23.90 7.12
C LEU A 168 13.34 -23.47 6.43
N ARG A 169 13.32 -23.03 5.15
CA ARG A 169 14.48 -22.40 4.51
C ARG A 169 14.39 -20.88 4.57
N VAL A 170 15.06 -20.29 5.55
CA VAL A 170 15.47 -18.88 5.54
C VAL A 170 16.84 -18.82 4.88
N GLY A 171 16.99 -18.08 3.79
CA GLY A 171 18.27 -17.99 3.09
C GLY A 171 18.43 -16.71 2.28
N VAL A 172 19.40 -15.88 2.67
CA VAL A 172 20.05 -14.90 1.78
C VAL A 172 21.06 -15.69 0.94
N ARG A 173 20.95 -15.59 -0.38
CA ARG A 173 21.93 -16.18 -1.30
C ARG A 173 23.14 -15.25 -1.35
N ILE A 174 24.15 -15.51 -0.53
CA ILE A 174 25.47 -14.89 -0.72
C ILE A 174 26.16 -15.72 -1.81
N ALA A 175 26.32 -15.12 -2.99
CA ALA A 175 27.18 -15.68 -4.01
C ALA A 175 28.64 -15.50 -3.55
N SER A 176 29.38 -16.59 -3.46
CA SER A 176 30.84 -16.56 -3.44
C SER A 176 31.32 -17.04 -4.81
N GLU A 177 32.22 -16.27 -5.42
CA GLU A 177 33.00 -16.62 -6.61
C GLU A 177 33.84 -17.88 -6.41
#